data_AF-A0A800J426-F1
#
_entry.id   AF-A0A800J426-F1
#
_cell.length_a   1.000
_cell.length_b   1.000
_cell.length_c   1.000
_cell.angle_alpha   90.00
_cell.angle_beta   90.00
_cell.angle_gamma   90.00
#
_symmetry.space_group_name_H-M   'P 1'
#
loop_
_entity.id
_entity.type
_entity.pdbx_description
1 polymer ?
#
loop_
_entity_poly.entity_id
_entity_poly.type
_entity_poly.pdbx_seq_one_letter_code
_entity_poly.pdbx_strand_id
1 'polypeptide(L)'
;MPDRPEHPLVPDGPLQPDASRSPHEVNAPEEFPHDPDDRPPHDPASESRGWFAKFLAFVEWLGNLLPHPVTLFALFALGVVVISGIAGWMDLAVEDPRPVGAPGRAEDGMIRAVSLMTGEGLRLIVTTLVTNFTGFVPLGTVLVALLGVGVAEYSGLLSALIRGIVLKAPKSLVTLAIVFSGVLSNTASEMGYVVLVPLAGVIFLALGRHPLAGMAAAFAGVSGGYSANLLIGTVDPLLAGITEEAAQLIDPGYTVHAAVNWYFMMVSTFLITGVGTWVTAKIVEPRLGTYDATNADPSVHDDHAMDPLTAKEVSGLKWAGVAALAVFGVLALLVVPEGGLLRNPETGEVLNSPFLRG
;
A
#
# COMPACT_ATOMS: atom_id res chain seq x y z
N MET A 1 44.66 64.54 -19.19
CA MET A 1 43.48 65.07 -18.48
C MET A 1 43.06 66.33 -19.20
N PRO A 2 41.80 66.45 -19.66
CA PRO A 2 40.77 65.40 -19.79
C PRO A 2 41.09 64.51 -21.03
N ASP A 3 40.26 64.09 -22.02
CA ASP A 3 38.81 64.22 -22.29
C ASP A 3 38.28 63.15 -23.30
N ARG A 4 37.02 63.28 -23.78
CA ARG A 4 36.33 62.49 -24.85
C ARG A 4 35.48 63.44 -25.75
N PRO A 5 35.09 63.08 -27.01
CA PRO A 5 33.86 62.27 -27.26
C PRO A 5 33.79 61.37 -28.54
N GLU A 6 33.03 60.27 -28.41
CA GLU A 6 32.03 59.62 -29.32
C GLU A 6 32.21 59.30 -30.83
N HIS A 7 32.00 57.99 -31.14
CA HIS A 7 31.31 57.33 -32.30
C HIS A 7 31.77 57.55 -33.77
N PRO A 8 31.37 56.69 -34.76
CA PRO A 8 30.41 55.56 -34.78
C PRO A 8 31.08 54.15 -34.94
N LEU A 9 30.43 52.97 -34.92
CA LEU A 9 29.45 52.38 -35.88
C LEU A 9 28.69 51.17 -35.27
N VAL A 10 27.68 50.66 -35.99
CA VAL A 10 26.74 49.54 -35.69
C VAL A 10 26.36 48.86 -37.04
N PRO A 11 25.96 47.56 -37.13
CA PRO A 11 25.92 46.46 -36.15
C PRO A 11 26.84 45.28 -36.53
N ASP A 12 26.72 44.16 -35.81
CA ASP A 12 26.64 42.85 -36.47
C ASP A 12 25.62 41.94 -35.76
N GLY A 13 25.03 40.98 -36.48
CA GLY A 13 23.90 40.17 -36.02
C GLY A 13 24.30 38.89 -35.25
N PRO A 14 23.32 38.13 -34.69
CA PRO A 14 23.59 36.80 -34.17
C PRO A 14 24.11 35.88 -35.30
N LEU A 15 25.16 35.11 -34.99
CA LEU A 15 25.84 34.21 -35.93
C LEU A 15 24.85 33.25 -36.61
N GLN A 16 24.87 33.20 -37.93
CA GLN A 16 24.13 32.18 -38.68
C GLN A 16 24.78 30.80 -38.47
N PRO A 17 24.00 29.72 -38.27
CA PRO A 17 24.54 28.37 -38.22
C PRO A 17 25.09 27.96 -39.59
N ASP A 18 26.20 27.23 -39.58
CA ASP A 18 26.87 26.69 -40.77
C ASP A 18 25.95 25.71 -41.52
N ALA A 19 25.46 26.13 -42.69
CA ALA A 19 24.52 25.39 -43.52
C ALA A 19 25.15 24.21 -44.30
N SER A 20 26.41 23.83 -44.02
CA SER A 20 27.10 22.72 -44.69
C SER A 20 26.96 21.36 -43.99
N ARG A 21 26.48 21.30 -42.74
CA ARG A 21 26.40 20.06 -41.94
C ARG A 21 25.05 19.34 -42.06
N SER A 22 25.09 18.01 -42.10
CA SER A 22 23.87 17.20 -42.19
C SER A 22 23.18 17.09 -40.81
N PRO A 23 21.83 16.94 -40.73
CA PRO A 23 21.12 16.82 -39.45
C PRO A 23 21.45 15.59 -38.59
N HIS A 24 22.29 14.66 -39.08
CA HIS A 24 22.55 13.38 -38.41
C HIS A 24 23.87 13.33 -37.62
N GLU A 25 24.78 14.30 -37.78
CA GLU A 25 26.12 14.27 -37.17
C GLU A 25 26.20 14.96 -35.78
N VAL A 26 25.07 15.39 -35.22
CA VAL A 26 25.02 16.19 -33.97
C VAL A 26 24.83 15.32 -32.70
N ASN A 27 24.57 14.01 -32.84
CA ASN A 27 24.33 13.08 -31.72
C ASN A 27 25.12 11.76 -31.88
N ALA A 28 26.44 11.85 -32.00
CA ALA A 28 27.34 10.73 -31.74
C ALA A 28 27.94 10.88 -30.33
N PRO A 29 27.97 9.84 -29.48
CA PRO A 29 28.74 9.88 -28.24
C PRO A 29 30.24 9.99 -28.55
N GLU A 30 30.98 10.76 -27.75
CA GLU A 30 32.44 10.75 -27.82
C GLU A 30 32.96 9.41 -27.28
N GLU A 31 33.66 8.63 -28.11
CA GLU A 31 34.33 7.40 -27.69
C GLU A 31 35.52 7.75 -26.79
N PHE A 32 35.37 7.52 -25.48
CA PHE A 32 36.47 7.61 -24.53
C PHE A 32 37.55 6.56 -24.86
N PRO A 33 38.85 6.87 -24.70
CA PRO A 33 39.91 5.90 -24.95
C PRO A 33 39.78 4.69 -24.01
N HIS A 34 39.64 3.48 -24.57
CA HIS A 34 39.63 2.24 -23.79
C HIS A 34 40.95 2.07 -23.03
N ASP A 35 40.85 1.82 -21.72
CA ASP A 35 41.98 1.41 -20.90
C ASP A 35 42.37 -0.04 -21.25
N PRO A 36 43.63 -0.36 -21.56
CA PRO A 36 44.05 -1.71 -21.91
C PRO A 36 43.96 -2.73 -20.75
N ASP A 37 43.66 -2.32 -19.52
CA ASP A 37 43.38 -3.22 -18.39
C ASP A 37 41.87 -3.41 -18.09
N ASP A 38 40.98 -2.97 -19.00
CA ASP A 38 39.52 -3.16 -18.95
C ASP A 38 39.13 -4.64 -19.19
N ARG A 39 39.38 -5.47 -18.18
CA ARG A 39 39.01 -6.88 -18.16
C ARG A 39 37.50 -6.99 -17.96
N PRO A 40 36.78 -7.86 -18.70
CA PRO A 40 35.34 -8.02 -18.52
C PRO A 40 35.03 -8.36 -17.05
N PRO A 41 33.99 -7.75 -16.45
CA PRO A 41 33.70 -7.92 -15.04
C PRO A 41 33.51 -9.40 -14.71
N HIS A 42 34.12 -9.84 -13.60
CA HIS A 42 34.03 -11.23 -13.15
C HIS A 42 32.56 -11.65 -13.02
N ASP A 43 32.13 -12.57 -13.89
CA ASP A 43 30.80 -13.17 -13.82
C ASP A 43 30.64 -13.90 -12.46
N PRO A 44 29.73 -13.43 -11.58
CA PRO A 44 29.58 -13.99 -10.23
C PRO A 44 28.87 -15.35 -10.21
N ALA A 45 28.55 -15.93 -11.37
CA ALA A 45 27.74 -17.13 -11.54
C ALA A 45 28.41 -18.49 -11.17
N SER A 46 29.35 -18.53 -10.21
CA SER A 46 29.95 -19.81 -9.77
C SER A 46 30.16 -20.01 -8.26
N GLU A 47 29.87 -19.04 -7.39
CA GLU A 47 29.90 -19.30 -5.95
C GLU A 47 28.76 -20.25 -5.52
N SER A 48 29.05 -21.10 -4.53
CA SER A 48 28.18 -22.23 -4.17
C SER A 48 26.83 -21.76 -3.64
N ARG A 49 25.77 -21.85 -4.48
CA ARG A 49 24.37 -21.56 -4.10
C ARG A 49 23.91 -22.48 -2.96
N GLY A 50 24.13 -22.02 -1.73
CA GLY A 50 23.68 -22.66 -0.50
C GLY A 50 22.15 -22.79 -0.43
N TRP A 51 21.66 -23.52 0.57
CA TRP A 51 20.23 -23.81 0.71
C TRP A 51 19.34 -22.55 0.65
N PHE A 52 19.78 -21.44 1.25
CA PHE A 52 19.09 -20.15 1.19
C PHE A 52 18.98 -19.58 -0.24
N ALA A 53 20.05 -19.63 -1.04
CA ALA A 53 20.02 -19.18 -2.44
C ALA A 53 19.11 -20.06 -3.33
N LYS A 54 19.02 -21.37 -3.03
CA LYS A 54 18.07 -22.28 -3.69
C LYS A 54 16.62 -21.99 -3.29
N PHE A 55 16.38 -21.63 -2.04
CA PHE A 55 15.08 -21.19 -1.55
C PHE A 55 14.64 -19.87 -2.21
N LEU A 56 15.53 -18.86 -2.29
CA LEU A 56 15.23 -17.61 -2.98
C LEU A 56 14.89 -17.83 -4.47
N ALA A 57 15.65 -18.64 -5.19
CA ALA A 57 15.37 -18.96 -6.59
C ALA A 57 14.03 -19.70 -6.79
N PHE A 58 13.57 -20.49 -5.79
CA PHE A 58 12.24 -21.10 -5.81
C PHE A 58 11.12 -20.07 -5.57
N VAL A 59 11.32 -19.12 -4.64
CA VAL A 59 10.37 -18.02 -4.38
C VAL A 59 10.25 -17.10 -5.60
N GLU A 60 11.38 -16.75 -6.23
CA GLU A 60 11.44 -15.98 -7.48
C GLU A 60 10.68 -16.69 -8.61
N TRP A 61 10.96 -17.98 -8.83
CA TRP A 61 10.25 -18.78 -9.83
C TRP A 61 8.74 -18.86 -9.56
N LEU A 62 8.33 -19.04 -8.30
CA LEU A 62 6.93 -19.11 -7.90
C LEU A 62 6.20 -17.77 -8.09
N GLY A 63 6.86 -16.64 -7.80
CA GLY A 63 6.33 -15.31 -8.08
C GLY A 63 6.14 -15.05 -9.58
N ASN A 64 7.14 -15.43 -10.39
CA ASN A 64 7.12 -15.27 -11.85
C ASN A 64 6.14 -16.25 -12.56
N LEU A 65 5.64 -17.29 -11.87
CA LEU A 65 4.68 -18.24 -12.42
C LEU A 65 3.24 -17.70 -12.46
N LEU A 66 2.91 -16.75 -11.58
CA LEU A 66 1.56 -16.21 -11.48
C LEU A 66 1.32 -15.11 -12.52
N PRO A 67 0.29 -15.22 -13.39
CA PRO A 67 -0.08 -14.14 -14.29
C PRO A 67 -0.68 -12.96 -13.50
N HIS A 68 -0.67 -11.78 -14.10
CA HIS A 68 -1.24 -10.55 -13.51
C HIS A 68 -2.66 -10.81 -12.96
N PRO A 69 -3.03 -10.32 -11.75
CA PRO A 69 -4.27 -10.72 -11.07
C PRO A 69 -5.54 -10.57 -11.91
N VAL A 70 -5.64 -9.53 -12.74
CA VAL A 70 -6.79 -9.34 -13.66
C VAL A 70 -6.89 -10.49 -14.69
N THR A 71 -5.76 -10.98 -15.20
CA THR A 71 -5.70 -12.14 -16.10
C THR A 71 -6.09 -13.43 -15.36
N LEU A 72 -5.66 -13.58 -14.10
CA LEU A 72 -6.02 -14.70 -13.25
C LEU A 72 -7.54 -14.75 -12.99
N PHE A 73 -8.17 -13.62 -12.65
CA PHE A 73 -9.62 -13.53 -12.51
C PHE A 73 -10.37 -13.75 -13.83
N ALA A 74 -9.86 -13.27 -14.97
CA ALA A 74 -10.45 -13.54 -16.28
C ALA A 74 -10.41 -15.03 -16.65
N LEU A 75 -9.30 -15.72 -16.33
CA LEU A 75 -9.16 -17.17 -16.49
C LEU A 75 -10.10 -17.93 -15.55
N PHE A 76 -10.29 -17.47 -14.31
CA PHE A 76 -11.27 -18.05 -13.39
C PHE A 76 -12.71 -17.87 -13.87
N ALA A 77 -13.09 -16.68 -14.37
CA ALA A 77 -14.42 -16.44 -14.92
C ALA A 77 -14.72 -17.34 -16.13
N LEU A 78 -13.77 -17.48 -17.07
CA LEU A 78 -13.86 -18.43 -18.18
C LEU A 78 -13.93 -19.88 -17.68
N GLY A 79 -13.12 -20.22 -16.67
CA GLY A 79 -13.13 -21.52 -16.00
C GLY A 79 -14.49 -21.87 -15.42
N VAL A 80 -15.15 -20.94 -14.72
CA VAL A 80 -16.50 -21.14 -14.16
C VAL A 80 -17.53 -21.41 -15.27
N VAL A 81 -17.45 -20.73 -16.42
CA VAL A 81 -18.35 -21.00 -17.57
C VAL A 81 -18.12 -22.41 -18.13
N VAL A 82 -16.87 -22.84 -18.31
CA VAL A 82 -16.55 -24.19 -18.84
C VAL A 82 -16.88 -25.28 -17.83
N ILE A 83 -16.52 -25.12 -16.56
CA ILE A 83 -16.74 -26.11 -15.50
C ILE A 83 -18.24 -26.27 -15.20
N SER A 84 -19.01 -25.17 -15.12
CA SER A 84 -20.47 -25.26 -14.99
C SER A 84 -21.11 -25.90 -16.24
N GLY A 85 -20.55 -25.64 -17.43
CA GLY A 85 -20.89 -26.32 -18.67
C GLY A 85 -20.81 -27.85 -18.56
N ILE A 86 -19.67 -28.36 -18.09
CA ILE A 86 -19.42 -29.81 -17.93
C ILE A 86 -20.25 -30.38 -16.78
N ALA A 87 -20.28 -29.73 -15.61
CA ALA A 87 -20.96 -30.22 -14.42
C ALA A 87 -22.50 -30.29 -14.62
N GLY A 88 -23.09 -29.30 -15.29
CA GLY A 88 -24.51 -29.32 -15.64
C GLY A 88 -24.84 -30.31 -16.76
N TRP A 89 -23.91 -30.60 -17.68
CA TRP A 89 -24.08 -31.68 -18.67
C TRP A 89 -24.06 -33.08 -18.00
N MET A 90 -23.37 -33.23 -16.87
CA MET A 90 -23.36 -34.44 -16.05
C MET A 90 -24.52 -34.53 -15.03
N ASP A 91 -25.44 -33.55 -15.02
CA ASP A 91 -26.49 -33.38 -13.99
C ASP A 91 -25.95 -33.49 -12.55
N LEU A 92 -24.80 -32.87 -12.30
CA LEU A 92 -24.09 -33.01 -11.03
C LEU A 92 -24.88 -32.37 -9.87
N ALA A 93 -25.24 -33.19 -8.90
CA ALA A 93 -25.92 -32.80 -7.67
C ALA A 93 -25.20 -33.31 -6.41
N VAL A 94 -25.37 -32.61 -5.30
CA VAL A 94 -24.82 -32.96 -3.98
C VAL A 94 -25.83 -32.62 -2.87
N GLU A 95 -25.83 -33.40 -1.80
CA GLU A 95 -26.63 -33.10 -0.61
C GLU A 95 -26.21 -31.75 0.01
N ASP A 96 -27.17 -30.88 0.26
CA ASP A 96 -26.94 -29.57 0.87
C ASP A 96 -26.63 -29.73 2.37
N PRO A 97 -25.46 -29.30 2.87
CA PRO A 97 -25.04 -29.51 4.27
C PRO A 97 -25.70 -28.53 5.26
N ARG A 98 -26.48 -27.55 4.81
CA ARG A 98 -27.13 -26.55 5.69
C ARG A 98 -28.29 -27.17 6.49
N PRO A 99 -28.82 -26.51 7.54
CA PRO A 99 -30.02 -26.97 8.22
C PRO A 99 -31.25 -27.04 7.29
N VAL A 100 -32.18 -27.97 7.57
CA VAL A 100 -33.49 -28.00 6.90
C VAL A 100 -34.25 -26.70 7.21
N GLY A 101 -34.75 -26.03 6.18
CA GLY A 101 -35.37 -24.70 6.29
C GLY A 101 -34.40 -23.52 6.29
N ALA A 102 -33.10 -23.73 6.06
CA ALA A 102 -32.15 -22.63 5.86
C ALA A 102 -32.49 -21.79 4.61
N PRO A 103 -32.27 -20.45 4.63
CA PRO A 103 -32.50 -19.59 3.47
C PRO A 103 -31.75 -20.07 2.22
N GLY A 104 -32.46 -20.17 1.09
CA GLY A 104 -31.89 -20.61 -0.18
C GLY A 104 -31.53 -22.11 -0.24
N ARG A 105 -32.00 -22.95 0.70
CA ARG A 105 -31.99 -24.42 0.56
C ARG A 105 -33.15 -24.86 -0.35
N ALA A 106 -32.90 -25.80 -1.26
CA ALA A 106 -33.96 -26.47 -2.02
C ALA A 106 -34.82 -27.38 -1.13
N GLU A 107 -36.11 -27.55 -1.43
CA GLU A 107 -37.04 -28.37 -0.63
C GLU A 107 -36.63 -29.85 -0.58
N ASP A 108 -36.01 -30.36 -1.65
CA ASP A 108 -35.47 -31.72 -1.73
C ASP A 108 -34.08 -31.86 -1.07
N GLY A 109 -33.49 -30.76 -0.59
CA GLY A 109 -32.18 -30.73 0.05
C GLY A 109 -30.99 -30.93 -0.87
N MET A 110 -31.12 -30.77 -2.20
CA MET A 110 -30.04 -31.01 -3.16
C MET A 110 -29.55 -29.72 -3.85
N ILE A 111 -28.24 -29.45 -3.76
CA ILE A 111 -27.55 -28.43 -4.57
C ILE A 111 -27.25 -29.03 -5.94
N ARG A 112 -27.46 -28.27 -7.03
CA ARG A 112 -27.27 -28.72 -8.42
C ARG A 112 -26.38 -27.77 -9.21
N ALA A 113 -25.60 -28.30 -10.15
CA ALA A 113 -24.74 -27.52 -11.03
C ALA A 113 -25.56 -26.79 -12.13
N VAL A 114 -25.67 -25.46 -12.03
CA VAL A 114 -26.34 -24.62 -13.03
C VAL A 114 -25.37 -24.27 -14.16
N SER A 115 -25.62 -24.75 -15.38
CA SER A 115 -24.74 -24.55 -16.54
C SER A 115 -24.86 -23.15 -17.15
N LEU A 116 -23.77 -22.37 -17.07
CA LEU A 116 -23.67 -21.06 -17.74
C LEU A 116 -23.48 -21.18 -19.26
N MET A 117 -23.10 -22.34 -19.77
CA MET A 117 -22.85 -22.61 -21.19
C MET A 117 -24.16 -22.89 -21.96
N THR A 118 -25.24 -22.20 -21.60
CA THR A 118 -26.61 -22.38 -22.13
C THR A 118 -27.18 -21.04 -22.60
N GLY A 119 -28.28 -21.07 -23.37
CA GLY A 119 -28.97 -19.84 -23.79
C GLY A 119 -29.58 -19.02 -22.63
N GLU A 120 -29.84 -19.68 -21.49
CA GLU A 120 -30.28 -19.03 -20.25
C GLU A 120 -29.08 -18.51 -19.45
N GLY A 121 -28.01 -19.29 -19.33
CA GLY A 121 -26.76 -18.90 -18.68
C GLY A 121 -26.09 -17.68 -19.34
N LEU A 122 -26.03 -17.65 -20.68
CA LEU A 122 -25.56 -16.48 -21.43
C LEU A 122 -26.43 -15.25 -21.18
N ARG A 123 -27.77 -15.43 -21.09
CA ARG A 123 -28.68 -14.34 -20.77
C ARG A 123 -28.44 -13.82 -19.36
N LEU A 124 -28.33 -14.71 -18.37
CA LEU A 124 -28.03 -14.38 -16.98
C LEU A 124 -26.75 -13.55 -16.87
N ILE A 125 -25.66 -13.98 -17.49
CA ILE A 125 -24.38 -13.25 -17.55
C ILE A 125 -24.61 -11.83 -18.08
N VAL A 126 -25.22 -11.69 -19.26
CA VAL A 126 -25.42 -10.38 -19.91
C VAL A 126 -26.35 -9.46 -19.11
N THR A 127 -27.42 -10.00 -18.51
CA THR A 127 -28.35 -9.19 -17.70
C THR A 127 -27.82 -8.80 -16.33
N THR A 128 -26.89 -9.56 -15.75
CA THR A 128 -26.37 -9.32 -14.39
C THR A 128 -24.97 -8.71 -14.35
N LEU A 129 -24.24 -8.65 -15.47
CA LEU A 129 -22.87 -8.14 -15.56
C LEU A 129 -22.66 -6.81 -14.81
N VAL A 130 -23.54 -5.83 -15.07
CA VAL A 130 -23.44 -4.48 -14.47
C VAL A 130 -23.89 -4.50 -13.02
N THR A 131 -25.00 -5.18 -12.68
CA THR A 131 -25.51 -5.22 -11.31
C THR A 131 -24.55 -5.92 -10.36
N ASN A 132 -23.87 -6.98 -10.82
CA ASN A 132 -22.87 -7.69 -10.02
C ASN A 132 -21.64 -6.81 -9.79
N PHE A 133 -21.19 -6.05 -10.80
CA PHE A 133 -20.08 -5.10 -10.64
C PHE A 133 -20.43 -3.95 -9.70
N THR A 134 -21.60 -3.32 -9.85
CA THR A 134 -22.00 -2.18 -9.01
C THR A 134 -22.49 -2.58 -7.62
N GLY A 135 -22.94 -3.82 -7.45
CA GLY A 135 -23.40 -4.38 -6.18
C GLY A 135 -22.28 -4.97 -5.32
N PHE A 136 -21.11 -5.25 -5.90
CA PHE A 136 -19.95 -5.82 -5.21
C PHE A 136 -19.53 -4.96 -4.01
N VAL A 137 -19.72 -5.46 -2.79
CA VAL A 137 -19.64 -4.67 -1.54
C VAL A 137 -18.32 -3.90 -1.36
N PRO A 138 -17.14 -4.45 -1.72
CA PRO A 138 -15.88 -3.70 -1.69
C PRO A 138 -15.83 -2.45 -2.58
N LEU A 139 -16.54 -2.42 -3.71
CA LEU A 139 -16.38 -1.34 -4.70
C LEU A 139 -16.82 0.00 -4.14
N GLY A 140 -18.04 0.08 -3.58
CA GLY A 140 -18.57 1.33 -3.03
C GLY A 140 -17.80 1.80 -1.80
N THR A 141 -17.53 0.88 -0.87
CA THR A 141 -16.87 1.19 0.41
C THR A 141 -15.42 1.67 0.23
N VAL A 142 -14.64 1.01 -0.63
CA VAL A 142 -13.25 1.40 -0.91
C VAL A 142 -13.17 2.72 -1.66
N LEU A 143 -14.04 2.98 -2.64
CA LEU A 143 -14.05 4.26 -3.36
C LEU A 143 -14.34 5.45 -2.43
N VAL A 144 -15.29 5.32 -1.50
CA VAL A 144 -15.58 6.39 -0.52
C VAL A 144 -14.41 6.58 0.46
N ALA A 145 -13.80 5.49 0.95
CA ALA A 145 -12.65 5.56 1.84
C ALA A 145 -11.42 6.21 1.17
N LEU A 146 -11.14 5.89 -0.10
CA LEU A 146 -10.04 6.46 -0.86
C LEU A 146 -10.17 7.98 -1.10
N LEU A 147 -11.39 8.52 -1.21
CA LEU A 147 -11.58 9.98 -1.26
C LEU A 147 -11.10 10.66 0.04
N GLY A 148 -11.40 10.07 1.19
CA GLY A 148 -10.94 10.57 2.50
C GLY A 148 -9.43 10.47 2.67
N VAL A 149 -8.84 9.31 2.36
CA VAL A 149 -7.38 9.09 2.41
C VAL A 149 -6.65 10.03 1.45
N GLY A 150 -7.12 10.16 0.20
CA GLY A 150 -6.52 11.05 -0.79
C GLY A 150 -6.47 12.51 -0.32
N VAL A 151 -7.53 13.04 0.30
CA VAL A 151 -7.49 14.40 0.87
C VAL A 151 -6.47 14.52 2.02
N ALA A 152 -6.32 13.50 2.87
CA ALA A 152 -5.32 13.48 3.95
C ALA A 152 -3.86 13.32 3.42
N GLU A 153 -3.69 12.65 2.28
CA GLU A 153 -2.40 12.44 1.63
C GLU A 153 -1.95 13.67 0.83
N TYR A 154 -2.78 14.17 -0.10
CA TYR A 154 -2.49 15.36 -0.92
C TYR A 154 -2.38 16.67 -0.10
N SER A 155 -2.96 16.74 1.10
CA SER A 155 -2.74 17.85 2.04
C SER A 155 -1.43 17.74 2.84
N GLY A 156 -0.67 16.64 2.69
CA GLY A 156 0.56 16.37 3.41
C GLY A 156 0.37 15.95 4.88
N LEU A 157 -0.87 15.82 5.36
CA LEU A 157 -1.18 15.54 6.77
C LEU A 157 -0.52 14.24 7.26
N LEU A 158 -0.64 13.16 6.48
CA LEU A 158 -0.10 11.85 6.83
C LEU A 158 1.45 11.84 6.81
N SER A 159 2.07 12.50 5.83
CA SER A 159 3.53 12.67 5.75
C SER A 159 4.09 13.47 6.94
N ALA A 160 3.46 14.61 7.26
CA ALA A 160 3.86 15.44 8.39
C ALA A 160 3.65 14.74 9.74
N LEU A 161 2.63 13.89 9.87
CA LEU A 161 2.41 13.05 11.06
C LEU A 161 3.50 11.99 11.21
N ILE A 162 3.81 11.23 10.15
CA ILE A 162 4.85 10.19 10.15
C ILE A 162 6.23 10.79 10.45
N ARG A 163 6.65 11.83 9.72
CA ARG A 163 7.89 12.59 9.99
C ARG A 163 7.90 13.13 11.42
N GLY A 164 6.76 13.65 11.88
CA GLY A 164 6.58 14.23 13.22
C GLY A 164 6.71 13.25 14.39
N ILE A 165 6.36 11.98 14.19
CA ILE A 165 6.55 10.91 15.20
C ILE A 165 8.05 10.57 15.29
N VAL A 166 8.70 10.32 14.14
CA VAL A 166 10.08 9.83 14.13
C VAL A 166 11.09 10.93 14.53
N LEU A 167 10.97 12.14 13.98
CA LEU A 167 11.89 13.25 14.27
C LEU A 167 11.82 13.73 15.74
N LYS A 168 10.77 13.38 16.48
CA LYS A 168 10.61 13.70 17.92
C LYS A 168 10.91 12.52 18.84
N ALA A 169 11.25 11.35 18.31
CA ALA A 169 11.56 10.18 19.13
C ALA A 169 12.89 10.39 19.90
N PRO A 170 12.95 10.09 21.21
CA PRO A 170 14.22 10.11 21.94
C PRO A 170 15.14 9.02 21.39
N LYS A 171 16.46 9.25 21.38
CA LYS A 171 17.46 8.38 20.70
C LYS A 171 17.32 6.88 21.00
N SER A 172 16.93 6.51 22.21
CA SER A 172 16.70 5.12 22.65
C SER A 172 15.46 4.45 22.05
N LEU A 173 14.47 5.22 21.58
CA LEU A 173 13.21 4.73 21.01
C LEU A 173 13.12 4.95 19.49
N VAL A 174 14.13 5.53 18.84
CA VAL A 174 14.11 5.85 17.40
C VAL A 174 13.79 4.61 16.53
N THR A 175 14.38 3.45 16.84
CA THR A 175 14.05 2.19 16.14
C THR A 175 12.58 1.82 16.28
N LEU A 176 12.03 1.97 17.49
CA LEU A 176 10.64 1.65 17.80
C LEU A 176 9.68 2.62 17.12
N ALA A 177 10.01 3.92 17.12
CA ALA A 177 9.25 4.94 16.42
C ALA A 177 9.22 4.69 14.90
N ILE A 178 10.35 4.29 14.30
CA ILE A 178 10.43 3.95 12.87
C ILE A 178 9.56 2.74 12.53
N VAL A 179 9.67 1.64 13.26
CA VAL A 179 8.84 0.44 12.98
C VAL A 179 7.36 0.75 13.22
N PHE A 180 7.01 1.45 14.31
CA PHE A 180 5.63 1.86 14.64
C PHE A 180 5.02 2.78 13.57
N SER A 181 5.76 3.80 13.14
CA SER A 181 5.35 4.67 12.03
C SER A 181 5.24 3.90 10.72
N GLY A 182 6.03 2.85 10.51
CA GLY A 182 5.91 1.94 9.37
C GLY A 182 4.59 1.20 9.37
N VAL A 183 4.25 0.56 10.49
CA VAL A 183 2.96 -0.15 10.66
C VAL A 183 1.78 0.80 10.42
N LEU A 184 1.77 1.99 11.03
CA LEU A 184 0.70 2.99 10.82
C LEU A 184 0.63 3.56 9.39
N SER A 185 1.70 3.45 8.59
CA SER A 185 1.78 4.07 7.27
C SER A 185 0.92 3.39 6.20
N ASN A 186 0.38 2.20 6.44
CA ASN A 186 -0.63 1.61 5.54
C ASN A 186 -1.85 2.53 5.35
N THR A 187 -2.23 3.29 6.38
CA THR A 187 -3.28 4.34 6.28
C THR A 187 -2.97 5.43 5.26
N ALA A 188 -1.72 5.53 4.82
CA ALA A 188 -1.19 6.48 3.85
C ALA A 188 -0.68 5.79 2.56
N SER A 189 -1.23 4.62 2.25
CA SER A 189 -0.99 3.80 1.03
C SER A 189 0.48 3.53 0.71
N GLU A 190 1.16 4.47 0.04
CA GLU A 190 2.52 4.32 -0.49
C GLU A 190 3.57 5.14 0.29
N MET A 191 3.13 6.13 1.07
CA MET A 191 4.03 7.08 1.75
C MET A 191 4.99 6.44 2.77
N GLY A 192 4.67 5.25 3.26
CA GLY A 192 5.59 4.43 4.06
C GLY A 192 6.87 4.06 3.30
N TYR A 193 6.74 3.63 2.05
CA TYR A 193 7.90 3.29 1.21
C TYR A 193 8.63 4.54 0.71
N VAL A 194 7.87 5.55 0.25
CA VAL A 194 8.45 6.75 -0.38
C VAL A 194 9.18 7.65 0.61
N VAL A 195 8.63 7.88 1.80
CA VAL A 195 9.18 8.84 2.77
C VAL A 195 9.87 8.16 3.94
N LEU A 196 9.25 7.17 4.58
CA LEU A 196 9.75 6.66 5.86
C LEU A 196 10.99 5.77 5.71
N VAL A 197 11.11 4.99 4.62
CA VAL A 197 12.31 4.15 4.38
C VAL A 197 13.59 4.98 4.25
N PRO A 198 13.72 5.97 3.33
CA PRO A 198 14.93 6.78 3.24
C PRO A 198 15.17 7.62 4.52
N LEU A 199 14.11 8.22 5.08
CA LEU A 199 14.17 8.98 6.34
C LEU A 199 14.78 8.16 7.49
N ALA A 200 14.39 6.90 7.63
CA ALA A 200 14.94 6.02 8.66
C ALA A 200 16.42 5.72 8.46
N GLY A 201 16.89 5.62 7.20
CA GLY A 201 18.31 5.50 6.86
C GLY A 201 19.10 6.73 7.29
N VAL A 202 18.66 7.93 6.90
CA VAL A 202 19.31 9.20 7.25
C VAL A 202 19.31 9.45 8.76
N ILE A 203 18.21 9.14 9.46
CA ILE A 203 18.14 9.27 10.93
C ILE A 203 19.05 8.28 11.64
N PHE A 204 19.22 7.05 11.14
CA PHE A 204 20.22 6.13 11.69
C PHE A 204 21.64 6.69 11.50
N LEU A 205 21.96 7.18 10.29
CA LEU A 205 23.26 7.79 9.98
C LEU A 205 23.58 9.00 10.89
N ALA A 206 22.63 9.92 11.07
CA ALA A 206 22.74 11.08 11.96
C ALA A 206 22.87 10.72 13.45
N LEU A 207 22.60 9.46 13.82
CA LEU A 207 22.81 8.91 15.17
C LEU A 207 24.09 8.07 15.30
N GLY A 208 24.90 7.96 14.25
CA GLY A 208 26.10 7.11 14.21
C GLY A 208 25.77 5.61 14.12
N ARG A 209 24.58 5.27 13.60
CA ARG A 209 24.07 3.90 13.44
C ARG A 209 24.02 3.52 11.96
N HIS A 210 23.98 2.22 11.66
CA HIS A 210 24.07 1.74 10.29
C HIS A 210 22.83 2.12 9.46
N PRO A 211 22.92 2.91 8.37
CA PRO A 211 21.74 3.40 7.64
C PRO A 211 20.90 2.26 7.05
N LEU A 212 21.53 1.19 6.54
CA LEU A 212 20.81 0.00 6.08
C LEU A 212 19.94 -0.65 7.17
N ALA A 213 20.33 -0.55 8.46
CA ALA A 213 19.50 -1.07 9.55
C ALA A 213 18.24 -0.21 9.77
N GLY A 214 18.35 1.11 9.59
CA GLY A 214 17.21 2.03 9.62
C GLY A 214 16.23 1.77 8.48
N MET A 215 16.75 1.67 7.24
CA MET A 215 15.93 1.34 6.07
C MET A 215 15.27 -0.04 6.19
N ALA A 216 15.99 -1.05 6.68
CA ALA A 216 15.42 -2.38 6.94
C ALA A 216 14.34 -2.36 8.03
N ALA A 217 14.51 -1.56 9.10
CA ALA A 217 13.51 -1.41 10.16
C ALA A 217 12.22 -0.75 9.64
N ALA A 218 12.36 0.32 8.84
CA ALA A 218 11.23 0.97 8.18
C ALA A 218 10.53 0.00 7.22
N PHE A 219 11.27 -0.64 6.31
CA PHE A 219 10.71 -1.56 5.33
C PHE A 219 9.99 -2.75 6.00
N ALA A 220 10.55 -3.31 7.07
CA ALA A 220 9.88 -4.34 7.86
C ALA A 220 8.61 -3.84 8.56
N GLY A 221 8.58 -2.60 9.03
CA GLY A 221 7.38 -1.96 9.59
C GLY A 221 6.29 -1.71 8.55
N VAL A 222 6.63 -1.17 7.38
CA VAL A 222 5.68 -0.85 6.30
C VAL A 222 5.15 -2.13 5.64
N SER A 223 6.05 -3.04 5.24
CA SER A 223 5.70 -4.24 4.48
C SER A 223 5.16 -5.36 5.39
N GLY A 224 5.89 -5.67 6.47
CA GLY A 224 5.48 -6.70 7.43
C GLY A 224 4.35 -6.27 8.38
N GLY A 225 4.11 -4.96 8.49
CA GLY A 225 3.01 -4.39 9.29
C GLY A 225 1.73 -4.08 8.51
N TYR A 226 1.69 -4.31 7.19
CA TYR A 226 0.64 -3.82 6.29
C TYR A 226 -0.80 -3.95 6.83
N SER A 227 -1.20 -5.14 7.30
CA SER A 227 -2.56 -5.40 7.81
C SER A 227 -2.76 -5.09 9.30
N ALA A 228 -1.82 -4.42 9.98
CA ALA A 228 -1.95 -4.03 11.38
C ALA A 228 -2.04 -2.51 11.49
N ASN A 229 -3.06 -2.01 12.20
CA ASN A 229 -3.28 -0.58 12.38
C ASN A 229 -4.01 -0.30 13.70
N LEU A 230 -3.92 0.95 14.18
CA LEU A 230 -4.71 1.47 15.29
C LEU A 230 -6.05 2.06 14.83
N LEU A 231 -6.18 2.44 13.55
CA LEU A 231 -7.38 2.95 12.93
C LEU A 231 -7.84 2.01 11.80
N ILE A 232 -9.11 2.09 11.43
CA ILE A 232 -9.64 1.38 10.25
C ILE A 232 -9.12 2.09 8.98
N GLY A 233 -8.49 1.34 8.09
CA GLY A 233 -7.96 1.80 6.81
C GLY A 233 -8.80 1.37 5.61
N THR A 234 -8.30 1.60 4.40
CA THR A 234 -8.94 1.19 3.13
C THR A 234 -8.91 -0.32 2.89
N VAL A 235 -7.94 -1.02 3.48
CA VAL A 235 -7.79 -2.49 3.40
C VAL A 235 -8.92 -3.22 4.13
N ASP A 236 -9.45 -2.63 5.19
CA ASP A 236 -10.45 -3.27 6.07
C ASP A 236 -11.83 -3.47 5.42
N PRO A 237 -12.48 -2.46 4.82
CA PRO A 237 -13.73 -2.69 4.08
C PRO A 237 -13.53 -3.55 2.82
N LEU A 238 -12.33 -3.52 2.21
CA LEU A 238 -11.98 -4.39 1.09
C LEU A 238 -11.99 -5.88 1.52
N LEU A 239 -11.24 -6.22 2.57
CA LEU A 239 -11.17 -7.60 3.08
C LEU A 239 -12.50 -8.04 3.71
N ALA A 240 -13.20 -7.14 4.41
CA ALA A 240 -14.51 -7.41 4.98
C ALA A 240 -15.54 -7.73 3.88
N GLY A 241 -15.68 -6.89 2.84
CA GLY A 241 -16.61 -7.14 1.74
C GLY A 241 -16.29 -8.41 0.94
N ILE A 242 -15.00 -8.71 0.69
CA ILE A 242 -14.62 -9.99 0.05
C ILE A 242 -15.00 -11.20 0.94
N THR A 243 -14.87 -11.06 2.27
CA THR A 243 -15.28 -12.11 3.22
C THR A 243 -16.80 -12.25 3.30
N GLU A 244 -17.54 -11.14 3.17
CA GLU A 244 -19.01 -11.13 3.14
C GLU A 244 -19.55 -11.85 1.90
N GLU A 245 -19.08 -11.48 0.70
CA GLU A 245 -19.44 -12.12 -0.57
C GLU A 245 -19.16 -13.64 -0.54
N ALA A 246 -18.02 -14.04 0.06
CA ALA A 246 -17.67 -15.45 0.25
C ALA A 246 -18.57 -16.19 1.27
N ALA A 247 -19.03 -15.52 2.32
CA ALA A 247 -19.93 -16.08 3.32
C ALA A 247 -21.38 -16.20 2.80
N GLN A 248 -21.83 -15.25 1.97
CA GLN A 248 -23.16 -15.23 1.38
C GLN A 248 -23.42 -16.37 0.38
N LEU A 249 -22.37 -17.08 -0.06
CA LEU A 249 -22.49 -18.37 -0.77
C LEU A 249 -23.14 -19.48 0.08
N ILE A 250 -23.12 -19.37 1.41
CA ILE A 250 -23.68 -20.34 2.35
C ILE A 250 -24.89 -19.75 3.10
N ASP A 251 -24.72 -18.55 3.67
CA ASP A 251 -25.74 -17.81 4.41
C ASP A 251 -25.96 -16.41 3.79
N PRO A 252 -26.99 -16.24 2.94
CA PRO A 252 -27.29 -14.96 2.30
C PRO A 252 -27.62 -13.79 3.25
N GLY A 253 -27.79 -14.04 4.55
CA GLY A 253 -27.98 -13.00 5.57
C GLY A 253 -26.68 -12.53 6.24
N TYR A 254 -25.54 -13.15 5.93
CA TYR A 254 -24.27 -12.87 6.61
C TYR A 254 -23.72 -11.49 6.24
N THR A 255 -23.23 -10.73 7.23
CA THR A 255 -22.66 -9.39 7.03
C THR A 255 -21.36 -9.20 7.82
N VAL A 256 -20.33 -8.63 7.19
CA VAL A 256 -18.98 -8.46 7.73
C VAL A 256 -18.67 -6.98 7.86
N HIS A 257 -18.74 -6.49 9.09
CA HIS A 257 -18.47 -5.09 9.39
C HIS A 257 -16.96 -4.81 9.29
N ALA A 258 -16.55 -3.71 8.65
CA ALA A 258 -15.12 -3.37 8.48
C ALA A 258 -14.34 -3.31 9.81
N ALA A 259 -15.03 -3.00 10.92
CA ALA A 259 -14.45 -2.97 12.26
C ALA A 259 -14.18 -4.37 12.88
N VAL A 260 -14.58 -5.48 12.24
CA VAL A 260 -14.55 -6.84 12.85
C VAL A 260 -13.16 -7.26 13.34
N ASN A 261 -12.10 -6.87 12.63
CA ASN A 261 -10.72 -7.18 12.97
C ASN A 261 -10.02 -6.10 13.83
N TRP A 262 -10.69 -4.98 14.14
CA TRP A 262 -10.03 -3.79 14.68
C TRP A 262 -9.27 -4.03 16.00
N TYR A 263 -9.86 -4.79 16.94
CA TYR A 263 -9.16 -5.15 18.18
C TYR A 263 -7.93 -6.06 17.94
N PHE A 264 -8.00 -6.96 16.97
CA PHE A 264 -6.87 -7.83 16.60
C PHE A 264 -5.75 -7.03 15.93
N MET A 265 -6.08 -6.12 15.02
CA MET A 265 -5.12 -5.22 14.36
C MET A 265 -4.44 -4.27 15.36
N MET A 266 -5.19 -3.76 16.33
CA MET A 266 -4.67 -2.88 17.38
C MET A 266 -3.61 -3.61 18.24
N VAL A 267 -3.88 -4.85 18.66
CA VAL A 267 -2.90 -5.68 19.38
C VAL A 267 -1.72 -6.07 18.49
N SER A 268 -1.99 -6.48 17.24
CA SER A 268 -0.95 -6.82 16.26
C SER A 268 -0.01 -5.64 15.96
N THR A 269 -0.51 -4.39 16.00
CA THR A 269 0.32 -3.19 15.80
C THR A 269 1.46 -3.11 16.81
N PHE A 270 1.15 -3.29 18.10
CA PHE A 270 2.16 -3.29 19.16
C PHE A 270 3.06 -4.53 19.11
N LEU A 271 2.51 -5.70 18.76
CA LEU A 271 3.27 -6.94 18.59
C LEU A 271 4.31 -6.82 17.47
N ILE A 272 3.91 -6.42 16.27
CA ILE A 272 4.79 -6.26 15.11
C ILE A 272 5.81 -5.14 15.36
N THR A 273 5.39 -4.03 15.99
CA THR A 273 6.30 -2.96 16.44
C THR A 273 7.40 -3.52 17.36
N GLY A 274 7.02 -4.29 18.38
CA GLY A 274 7.97 -4.90 19.33
C GLY A 274 8.92 -5.90 18.65
N VAL A 275 8.38 -6.80 17.83
CA VAL A 275 9.14 -7.82 17.10
C VAL A 275 10.10 -7.19 16.10
N GLY A 276 9.64 -6.26 15.25
CA GLY A 276 10.49 -5.56 14.28
C GLY A 276 11.59 -4.75 14.94
N THR A 277 11.29 -4.08 16.05
CA THR A 277 12.29 -3.37 16.87
C THR A 277 13.35 -4.33 17.42
N TRP A 278 12.92 -5.47 17.96
CA TRP A 278 13.81 -6.48 18.54
C TRP A 278 14.69 -7.15 17.47
N VAL A 279 14.11 -7.58 16.34
CA VAL A 279 14.85 -8.15 15.20
C VAL A 279 15.88 -7.14 14.67
N THR A 280 15.51 -5.86 14.53
CA THR A 280 16.44 -4.81 14.10
C THR A 280 17.62 -4.71 15.07
N ALA A 281 17.34 -4.46 16.36
CA ALA A 281 18.36 -4.14 17.35
C ALA A 281 19.17 -5.35 17.86
N LYS A 282 18.73 -6.59 17.62
CA LYS A 282 19.39 -7.83 18.07
C LYS A 282 19.90 -8.74 16.96
N ILE A 283 19.43 -8.58 15.72
CA ILE A 283 19.80 -9.46 14.60
C ILE A 283 20.34 -8.65 13.42
N VAL A 284 19.65 -7.59 12.97
CA VAL A 284 20.05 -6.85 11.75
C VAL A 284 21.23 -5.93 12.03
N GLU A 285 21.10 -5.01 12.97
CA GLU A 285 22.13 -4.00 13.28
C GLU A 285 23.45 -4.64 13.76
N PRO A 286 23.48 -5.67 14.64
CA PRO A 286 24.72 -6.33 15.03
C PRO A 286 25.41 -7.13 13.91
N ARG A 287 24.68 -7.52 12.84
CA ARG A 287 25.25 -8.22 11.68
C ARG A 287 25.85 -7.26 10.64
N LEU A 288 25.35 -6.03 10.58
CA LEU A 288 25.89 -4.98 9.70
C LEU A 288 27.15 -4.33 10.29
N GLY A 289 27.32 -4.36 11.61
CA GLY A 289 28.52 -3.86 12.28
C GLY A 289 28.58 -2.33 12.35
N THR A 290 29.80 -1.81 12.53
CA THR A 290 30.07 -0.37 12.53
C THR A 290 30.01 0.19 11.11
N TYR A 291 29.20 1.22 10.90
CA TYR A 291 29.14 1.91 9.61
C TYR A 291 30.45 2.62 9.28
N ASP A 292 30.95 2.42 8.06
CA ASP A 292 32.12 3.11 7.52
C ASP A 292 31.68 4.18 6.52
N ALA A 293 31.84 5.45 6.92
CA ALA A 293 31.45 6.63 6.16
C ALA A 293 32.31 6.87 4.91
N THR A 294 33.42 6.16 4.70
CA THR A 294 34.20 6.25 3.44
C THR A 294 33.45 5.67 2.23
N ASN A 295 32.40 4.89 2.47
CA ASN A 295 31.52 4.32 1.45
C ASN A 295 30.26 5.19 1.21
N ALA A 296 30.19 6.40 1.75
CA ALA A 296 29.10 7.35 1.51
C ALA A 296 29.37 8.15 0.23
N ASP A 297 28.40 8.19 -0.68
CA ASP A 297 28.40 9.17 -1.77
C ASP A 297 27.98 10.55 -1.21
N PRO A 298 28.84 11.58 -1.27
CA PRO A 298 28.52 12.91 -0.74
C PRO A 298 27.33 13.59 -1.44
N SER A 299 26.97 13.17 -2.65
CA SER A 299 25.84 13.71 -3.42
C SER A 299 24.47 13.12 -3.03
N VAL A 300 24.46 12.05 -2.22
CA VAL A 300 23.24 11.35 -1.76
C VAL A 300 22.73 11.93 -0.42
N HIS A 301 23.36 12.99 0.10
CA HIS A 301 22.81 13.79 1.19
C HIS A 301 21.66 14.70 0.69
N ASP A 302 20.45 14.14 0.65
CA ASP A 302 19.23 14.95 0.65
C ASP A 302 19.02 15.58 2.03
N ASP A 303 19.56 16.78 2.23
CA ASP A 303 19.41 17.56 3.46
C ASP A 303 17.94 17.78 3.84
N HIS A 304 17.02 17.84 2.87
CA HIS A 304 15.59 18.06 3.11
C HIS A 304 14.88 16.85 3.73
N ALA A 305 15.45 15.64 3.65
CA ALA A 305 14.91 14.48 4.36
C ALA A 305 14.91 14.69 5.89
N MET A 306 15.92 15.42 6.42
CA MET A 306 16.04 15.75 7.84
C MET A 306 15.32 17.03 8.25
N ASP A 307 14.70 17.77 7.32
CA ASP A 307 14.10 19.08 7.62
C ASP A 307 13.05 18.96 8.75
N PRO A 308 13.18 19.74 9.84
CA PRO A 308 12.22 19.71 10.93
C PRO A 308 10.88 20.29 10.47
N LEU A 309 9.77 19.72 10.96
CA LEU A 309 8.43 20.18 10.62
C LEU A 309 8.30 21.70 10.77
N THR A 310 7.96 22.36 9.66
CA THR A 310 7.80 23.81 9.60
C THR A 310 6.71 24.29 10.56
N ALA A 311 6.76 25.58 10.93
CA ALA A 311 5.70 26.19 11.73
C ALA A 311 4.31 26.07 11.07
N LYS A 312 4.24 25.95 9.73
CA LYS A 312 3.01 25.67 8.98
C LYS A 312 2.52 24.24 9.21
N GLU A 313 3.36 23.23 9.00
CA GLU A 313 3.01 21.82 9.27
C GLU A 313 2.60 21.59 10.73
N VAL A 314 3.33 22.17 11.68
CA VAL A 314 3.02 22.07 13.13
C VAL A 314 1.70 22.77 13.47
N SER A 315 1.34 23.86 12.78
CA SER A 315 0.02 24.50 12.93
C SER A 315 -1.09 23.66 12.27
N GLY A 316 -0.84 23.13 11.07
CA GLY A 316 -1.75 22.27 10.34
C GLY A 316 -2.10 21.00 11.11
N LEU A 317 -1.10 20.29 11.65
CA LEU A 317 -1.29 19.11 12.50
C LEU A 317 -2.12 19.41 13.75
N LYS A 318 -1.96 20.59 14.37
CA LYS A 318 -2.80 21.01 15.51
C LYS A 318 -4.24 21.23 15.10
N TRP A 319 -4.49 21.98 14.02
CA TRP A 319 -5.84 22.27 13.55
C TRP A 319 -6.55 21.04 12.97
N ALA A 320 -5.84 20.14 12.29
CA ALA A 320 -6.34 18.85 11.85
C ALA A 320 -6.69 17.95 13.05
N GLY A 321 -5.86 17.94 14.10
CA GLY A 321 -6.15 17.24 15.35
C GLY A 321 -7.40 17.80 16.06
N VAL A 322 -7.56 19.13 16.10
CA VAL A 322 -8.77 19.78 16.63
C VAL A 322 -10.01 19.46 15.79
N ALA A 323 -9.89 19.45 14.46
CA ALA A 323 -10.99 19.06 13.56
C ALA A 323 -11.38 17.58 13.72
N ALA A 324 -10.41 16.67 13.82
CA ALA A 324 -10.66 15.25 14.10
C ALA A 324 -11.35 15.06 15.46
N LEU A 325 -10.88 15.73 16.51
CA LEU A 325 -11.53 15.72 17.83
C LEU A 325 -12.96 16.30 17.80
N ALA A 326 -13.22 17.32 16.97
CA ALA A 326 -14.57 17.84 16.78
C ALA A 326 -15.48 16.84 16.07
N VAL A 327 -15.00 16.17 15.01
CA VAL A 327 -15.74 15.10 14.31
C VAL A 327 -16.02 13.92 15.24
N PHE A 328 -15.02 13.42 15.98
CA PHE A 328 -15.21 12.38 16.98
C PHE A 328 -16.15 12.81 18.11
N GLY A 329 -16.12 14.08 18.52
CA GLY A 329 -17.05 14.64 19.48
C GLY A 329 -18.51 14.65 18.98
N VAL A 330 -18.73 15.03 17.72
CA VAL A 330 -20.06 14.95 17.09
C VAL A 330 -20.52 13.51 16.95
N LEU A 331 -19.68 12.59 16.46
CA LEU A 331 -20.02 11.17 16.37
C LEU A 331 -20.33 10.56 17.76
N ALA A 332 -19.55 10.89 18.79
CA ALA A 332 -19.83 10.47 20.15
C ALA A 332 -21.18 11.01 20.66
N LEU A 333 -21.53 12.26 20.39
CA LEU A 333 -22.85 12.83 20.73
C LEU A 333 -24.01 12.16 19.96
N LEU A 334 -23.76 11.63 18.76
CA LEU A 334 -24.76 10.95 17.93
C LEU A 334 -24.89 9.44 18.22
N VAL A 335 -23.98 8.84 18.99
CA VAL A 335 -23.91 7.38 19.24
C VAL A 335 -23.94 7.01 20.71
N VAL A 336 -23.25 7.75 21.59
CA VAL A 336 -23.12 7.40 23.02
C VAL A 336 -24.44 7.58 23.78
N PRO A 337 -25.20 8.68 23.65
CA PRO A 337 -26.51 8.82 24.30
C PRO A 337 -27.50 7.74 23.85
N GLU A 338 -28.42 7.35 24.73
CA GLU A 338 -29.43 6.31 24.44
C GLU A 338 -30.33 6.69 23.26
N GLY A 339 -30.69 7.97 23.14
CA GLY A 339 -31.39 8.55 21.99
C GLY A 339 -30.47 9.05 20.85
N GLY A 340 -29.27 8.49 20.72
CA GLY A 340 -28.31 8.87 19.67
C GLY A 340 -28.82 8.55 18.25
N LEU A 341 -28.84 9.55 17.37
CA LEU A 341 -29.42 9.46 16.02
C LEU A 341 -28.76 8.43 15.08
N LEU A 342 -27.54 7.97 15.40
CA LEU A 342 -26.82 6.96 14.61
C LEU A 342 -26.86 5.55 15.24
N ARG A 343 -27.63 5.34 16.33
CA ARG A 343 -27.99 4.01 16.84
C ARG A 343 -29.05 3.35 15.95
N ASN A 344 -29.27 2.05 16.14
CA ASN A 344 -30.40 1.36 15.53
C ASN A 344 -31.73 2.00 15.98
N PRO A 345 -32.63 2.41 15.06
CA PRO A 345 -33.84 3.15 15.42
C PRO A 345 -34.94 2.29 16.06
N GLU A 346 -34.85 0.95 15.98
CA GLU A 346 -35.82 0.01 16.54
C GLU A 346 -35.33 -0.60 17.87
N THR A 347 -34.05 -0.95 17.96
CA THR A 347 -33.46 -1.64 19.13
C THR A 347 -32.63 -0.73 20.04
N GLY A 348 -32.23 0.47 19.59
CA GLY A 348 -31.30 1.34 20.31
C GLY A 348 -29.86 0.81 20.38
N GLU A 349 -29.54 -0.30 19.71
CA GLU A 349 -28.20 -0.89 19.70
C GLU A 349 -27.18 -0.07 18.88
N VAL A 350 -25.90 -0.26 19.19
CA VAL A 350 -24.78 0.27 18.39
C VAL A 350 -24.27 -0.74 17.35
N LEU A 351 -24.41 -2.05 17.58
CA LEU A 351 -23.87 -3.08 16.67
C LEU A 351 -24.59 -3.11 15.32
N ASN A 352 -25.92 -3.21 15.32
CA ASN A 352 -26.74 -3.23 14.10
C ASN A 352 -27.23 -1.82 13.70
N SER A 353 -26.33 -0.83 13.73
CA SER A 353 -26.70 0.59 13.64
C SER A 353 -26.18 1.27 12.36
N PRO A 354 -26.78 2.42 11.95
CA PRO A 354 -26.21 3.29 10.93
C PRO A 354 -24.74 3.66 11.17
N PHE A 355 -24.30 3.84 12.41
CA PHE A 355 -22.91 4.18 12.75
C PHE A 355 -21.86 3.16 12.29
N LEU A 356 -22.22 1.87 12.16
CA LEU A 356 -21.29 0.81 11.73
C LEU A 356 -21.57 0.31 10.30
N ARG A 357 -22.48 0.96 9.57
CA ARG A 357 -22.94 0.54 8.23
C ARG A 357 -22.92 1.68 7.18
N GLY A 358 -22.55 2.89 7.55
CA GLY A 358 -22.51 4.08 6.67
C GLY A 358 -21.31 4.98 6.93
#